data_AF-A0A1B7N349-F1
#
_entry.id   AF-A0A1B7N349-F1
#
_cell.length_a   1.000
_cell.length_b   1.000
_cell.length_c   1.000
_cell.angle_alpha   90.00
_cell.angle_beta   90.00
_cell.angle_gamma   90.00
#
_symmetry.space_group_name_H-M   'P 1'
#
loop_
_entity.id
_entity.type
_entity.pdbx_description
1 polymer ?
#
loop_
_entity_poly.entity_id
_entity_poly.type
_entity_poly.pdbx_seq_one_letter_code
_entity_poly.pdbx_strand_id
1 'polypeptide(L)'
;MNSEYKASKEAFVSGMTGSTVFHVNMISGVALSSIALHSALRSRVRAFGLTYFLAEFMILVLPLLLSMTSFAEAPGALSLLLLAPMLVLLLLPPLERGTPLPAESRHELESSDGRSRAETPSKHLFQSLRPLPALTTYRAHMMLMTILSILAVDFPVFPRALAKCETYGVSLMDLGVGSFVFSQGVVSAIPIIKDISYLQAPTIPKLKFVSRKMTPIIALGILRVVFVKGTEYPEHVTEYGVHWNFFLTLALLPLIEVILHPVILHIPVALVGLWIGVMHQFALSSGGLKEVLLNAPRSNIIFANKEGLLSILGYVSIHILGLSLGTIILPPSPSFFRKQQQLLLDGPSSYQPNKLDPSAPRQNAKIVIELLSYSVVWWMLSAFTQLGIDVSRRMANISYVLWITAYNTSFILGYILLDMVFFPSRTSKIRDPTDPSGKRLLIEENGSKSSAPALLESINKNSFILFLLANVTTGLINLNIQTMFVGNMKAMGILCAYAMGICTFAWLCRRKRIWKI
;
A
#
# COMPACT_ATOMS: atom_id res chain seq x y z
N MET A 1 10.69 -24.32 -25.28
CA MET A 1 11.15 -22.99 -25.75
C MET A 1 12.58 -23.13 -26.23
N ASN A 2 12.92 -22.63 -27.42
CA ASN A 2 14.29 -22.65 -27.94
C ASN A 2 15.22 -21.83 -27.03
N SER A 3 16.45 -22.32 -26.79
CA SER A 3 17.47 -21.64 -25.99
C SER A 3 17.77 -20.21 -26.50
N GLU A 4 17.71 -20.00 -27.81
CA GLU A 4 17.88 -18.69 -28.46
C GLU A 4 16.77 -17.69 -28.12
N TYR A 5 15.52 -18.14 -28.04
CA TYR A 5 14.40 -17.28 -27.63
C TYR A 5 14.57 -16.84 -26.17
N LYS A 6 15.03 -17.75 -25.30
CA LYS A 6 15.28 -17.47 -23.89
C LYS A 6 16.37 -16.40 -23.72
N ALA A 7 17.51 -16.55 -24.41
CA ALA A 7 18.59 -15.56 -24.38
C ALA A 7 18.13 -14.19 -24.91
N SER A 8 17.37 -14.18 -26.01
CA SER A 8 16.81 -12.93 -26.59
C SER A 8 15.84 -12.25 -25.62
N LYS A 9 15.04 -13.05 -24.90
CA LYS A 9 14.08 -12.54 -23.92
C LYS A 9 14.76 -11.95 -22.70
N GLU A 10 15.83 -12.56 -22.22
CA GLU A 10 16.67 -12.01 -21.14
C GLU A 10 17.33 -10.71 -21.57
N ALA A 11 17.92 -10.65 -22.76
CA ALA A 11 18.51 -9.44 -23.31
C ALA A 11 17.47 -8.32 -23.46
N PHE A 12 16.23 -8.65 -23.84
CA PHE A 12 15.14 -7.69 -24.00
C PHE A 12 14.72 -6.96 -22.71
N VAL A 13 15.02 -7.53 -21.54
CA VAL A 13 14.62 -6.98 -20.22
C VAL A 13 15.82 -6.54 -19.38
N SER A 14 17.05 -6.71 -19.89
CA SER A 14 18.30 -6.38 -19.19
C SER A 14 18.88 -5.01 -19.62
N GLY A 15 19.80 -4.47 -18.82
CA GLY A 15 20.54 -3.24 -19.12
C GLY A 15 19.77 -1.93 -18.92
N MET A 16 18.64 -1.96 -18.21
CA MET A 16 17.75 -0.79 -18.09
C MET A 16 18.24 0.18 -17.01
N THR A 17 18.30 1.47 -17.35
CA THR A 17 18.69 2.58 -16.45
C THR A 17 17.49 3.33 -15.88
N GLY A 18 16.27 2.94 -16.27
CA GLY A 18 15.02 3.51 -15.80
C GLY A 18 14.64 4.82 -16.47
N SER A 19 13.98 5.66 -15.69
CA SER A 19 13.34 6.92 -16.05
C SER A 19 13.55 7.95 -14.92
N THR A 20 12.87 9.09 -14.98
CA THR A 20 12.91 10.10 -13.93
C THR A 20 11.83 9.86 -12.87
N VAL A 21 12.10 10.31 -11.65
CA VAL A 21 11.12 10.29 -10.55
C VAL A 21 9.82 11.01 -10.93
N PHE A 22 9.94 12.15 -11.61
CA PHE A 22 8.77 12.91 -12.07
C PHE A 22 7.94 12.11 -13.07
N HIS A 23 8.58 11.46 -14.04
CA HIS A 23 7.89 10.65 -15.04
C HIS A 23 7.13 9.48 -14.38
N VAL A 24 7.76 8.76 -13.46
CA VAL A 24 7.11 7.67 -12.71
C VAL A 24 5.91 8.19 -11.90
N ASN A 25 6.05 9.34 -11.23
CA ASN A 25 4.95 9.96 -10.49
C ASN A 25 3.78 10.36 -11.40
N MET A 26 4.06 10.87 -12.60
CA MET A 26 3.03 11.27 -13.57
C MET A 26 2.24 10.07 -14.10
N ILE A 27 2.92 8.95 -14.40
CA ILE A 27 2.25 7.70 -14.82
C ILE A 27 1.30 7.20 -13.73
N SER A 28 1.79 7.14 -12.49
CA SER A 28 0.99 6.73 -11.34
C SER A 28 -0.13 7.73 -11.02
N GLY A 29 0.11 9.02 -11.28
CA GLY A 29 -0.84 10.11 -11.06
C GLY A 29 -2.13 9.97 -11.87
N VAL A 30 -2.11 9.24 -13.00
CA VAL A 30 -3.31 8.89 -13.77
C VAL A 30 -4.34 8.19 -12.89
N ALA A 31 -3.92 7.39 -11.90
CA ALA A 31 -4.87 6.76 -10.98
C ALA A 31 -5.60 7.73 -10.05
N LEU A 32 -4.95 8.81 -9.62
CA LEU A 32 -5.62 9.87 -8.85
C LEU A 32 -6.68 10.55 -9.73
N SER A 33 -6.35 10.81 -11.00
CA SER A 33 -7.29 11.36 -11.99
C SER A 33 -8.48 10.42 -12.25
N SER A 34 -8.22 9.11 -12.40
CA SER A 34 -9.24 8.07 -12.53
C SER A 34 -10.18 8.02 -11.32
N ILE A 35 -9.64 8.11 -10.11
CA ILE A 35 -10.43 8.13 -8.88
C ILE A 35 -11.21 9.44 -8.74
N ALA A 36 -10.63 10.58 -9.12
CA ALA A 36 -11.35 11.85 -9.14
C ALA A 36 -12.57 11.80 -10.07
N LEU A 37 -12.41 11.26 -11.29
CA LEU A 37 -13.51 11.05 -12.23
C LEU A 37 -14.56 10.07 -11.68
N HIS A 38 -14.13 8.94 -11.10
CA HIS A 38 -15.04 7.98 -10.49
C HIS A 38 -15.84 8.58 -9.32
N SER A 39 -15.19 9.34 -8.44
CA SER A 39 -15.82 10.02 -7.30
C SER A 39 -16.78 11.12 -7.73
N ALA A 40 -16.45 11.88 -8.79
CA ALA A 40 -17.36 12.83 -9.41
C ALA A 40 -18.59 12.12 -9.98
N LEU A 41 -18.41 11.03 -10.73
CA LEU A 41 -19.52 10.25 -11.27
C LEU A 41 -20.43 9.71 -10.16
N ARG A 42 -19.85 9.13 -9.11
CA ARG A 42 -20.61 8.57 -7.97
C ARG A 42 -21.36 9.63 -7.17
N SER A 43 -20.80 10.83 -7.02
CA SER A 43 -21.41 11.92 -6.24
C SER A 43 -22.47 12.70 -7.02
N ARG A 44 -22.49 12.61 -8.35
CA ARG A 44 -23.36 13.42 -9.23
C ARG A 44 -24.38 12.61 -10.04
N VAL A 45 -24.12 11.33 -10.29
CA VAL A 45 -24.97 10.48 -11.14
C VAL A 45 -25.47 9.27 -10.37
N ARG A 46 -26.76 8.93 -10.50
CA ARG A 46 -27.31 7.68 -9.95
C ARG A 46 -26.68 6.50 -10.72
N ALA A 47 -25.87 5.72 -10.03
CA ALA A 47 -25.06 4.64 -10.60
C ALA A 47 -25.88 3.66 -11.46
N PHE A 48 -25.27 3.19 -12.54
CA PHE A 48 -25.82 2.20 -13.45
C PHE A 48 -25.80 0.79 -12.81
N GLY A 49 -26.87 0.01 -12.98
CA GLY A 49 -27.03 -1.34 -12.40
C GLY A 49 -25.99 -2.37 -12.86
N LEU A 50 -26.33 -3.24 -13.83
CA LEU A 50 -25.46 -4.35 -14.27
C LEU A 50 -24.10 -3.90 -14.89
N THR A 51 -24.02 -2.67 -15.39
CA THR A 51 -22.82 -2.09 -16.01
C THR A 51 -21.82 -1.50 -15.01
N TYR A 52 -22.09 -1.57 -13.70
CA TYR A 52 -21.25 -0.99 -12.66
C TYR A 52 -19.80 -1.51 -12.69
N PHE A 53 -19.60 -2.83 -12.87
CA PHE A 53 -18.27 -3.43 -12.99
C PHE A 53 -17.52 -2.93 -14.22
N LEU A 54 -18.18 -2.91 -15.38
CA LEU A 54 -17.57 -2.49 -16.63
C LEU A 54 -17.19 -1.00 -16.58
N ALA A 55 -18.04 -0.16 -15.98
CA ALA A 55 -17.74 1.26 -15.77
C ALA A 55 -16.53 1.44 -14.84
N GLU A 56 -16.45 0.72 -13.72
CA GLU A 56 -15.27 0.76 -12.85
C GLU A 56 -14.01 0.24 -13.56
N PHE A 57 -14.11 -0.79 -14.39
CA PHE A 57 -12.97 -1.26 -15.20
C PHE A 57 -12.50 -0.19 -16.20
N MET A 58 -13.41 0.42 -16.94
CA MET A 58 -13.10 1.44 -17.96
C MET A 58 -12.54 2.73 -17.37
N ILE A 59 -12.93 3.09 -16.14
CA ILE A 59 -12.47 4.34 -15.48
C ILE A 59 -11.22 4.09 -14.63
N LEU A 60 -11.12 2.95 -13.95
CA LEU A 60 -10.07 2.71 -12.94
C LEU A 60 -8.93 1.82 -13.44
N VAL A 61 -9.19 0.89 -14.37
CA VAL A 61 -8.21 -0.11 -14.80
C VAL A 61 -7.63 0.23 -16.17
N LEU A 62 -8.48 0.50 -17.16
CA LEU A 62 -8.04 0.78 -18.52
C LEU A 62 -7.11 2.00 -18.60
N PRO A 63 -7.39 3.16 -17.96
CA PRO A 63 -6.48 4.30 -18.05
C PRO A 63 -5.14 4.04 -17.38
N LEU A 64 -5.13 3.22 -16.33
CA LEU A 64 -3.89 2.81 -15.67
C LEU A 64 -3.03 1.90 -16.56
N LEU A 65 -3.67 1.01 -17.33
CA LEU A 65 -2.97 0.20 -18.32
C LEU A 65 -2.42 1.06 -19.47
N LEU A 66 -3.22 2.01 -19.96
CA LEU A 66 -2.83 2.94 -21.00
C LEU A 66 -1.66 3.83 -20.56
N SER A 67 -1.64 4.29 -19.30
CA SER A 67 -0.58 5.16 -18.78
C SER A 67 0.80 4.48 -18.71
N MET A 68 0.83 3.14 -18.61
CA MET A 68 2.07 2.36 -18.57
C MET A 68 2.47 1.81 -19.94
N THR A 69 1.67 2.04 -20.98
CA THR A 69 1.87 1.50 -22.31
C THR A 69 1.83 2.61 -23.36
N SER A 70 0.69 2.81 -24.00
CA SER A 70 0.54 3.72 -25.14
C SER A 70 0.69 5.20 -24.79
N PHE A 71 0.31 5.59 -23.57
CA PHE A 71 0.42 6.97 -23.07
C PHE A 71 1.61 7.18 -22.14
N ALA A 72 2.54 6.23 -22.10
CA ALA A 72 3.68 6.33 -21.20
C ALA A 72 4.59 7.52 -21.52
N GLU A 73 4.76 7.93 -22.78
CA GLU A 73 5.53 9.15 -23.11
C GLU A 73 4.78 10.45 -22.77
N ALA A 74 3.45 10.40 -22.63
CA ALA A 74 2.61 11.57 -22.37
C ALA A 74 1.48 11.30 -21.34
N PRO A 75 1.81 10.89 -20.10
CA PRO A 75 0.81 10.52 -19.08
C PRO A 75 -0.03 11.72 -18.64
N GLY A 76 0.51 12.94 -18.79
CA GLY A 76 -0.21 14.19 -18.52
C GLY A 76 -1.43 14.38 -19.43
N ALA A 77 -1.32 14.05 -20.72
CA ALA A 77 -2.43 14.15 -21.67
C ALA A 77 -3.59 13.22 -21.26
N LEU A 78 -3.26 11.99 -20.84
CA LEU A 78 -4.26 11.05 -20.34
C LEU A 78 -4.92 11.53 -19.03
N SER A 79 -4.15 12.14 -18.13
CA SER A 79 -4.69 12.74 -16.92
C SER A 79 -5.66 13.88 -17.24
N LEU A 80 -5.31 14.77 -18.16
CA LEU A 80 -6.22 15.85 -18.61
C LEU A 80 -7.49 15.30 -19.26
N LEU A 81 -7.38 14.23 -20.06
CA LEU A 81 -8.54 13.57 -20.67
C LEU A 81 -9.51 12.99 -19.64
N LEU A 82 -9.01 12.51 -18.48
CA LEU A 82 -9.85 12.04 -17.38
C LEU A 82 -10.41 13.18 -16.52
N LEU A 83 -9.66 14.26 -16.35
CA LEU A 83 -10.06 15.42 -15.54
C LEU A 83 -11.09 16.30 -16.26
N ALA A 84 -11.05 16.42 -17.59
CA ALA A 84 -12.02 17.19 -18.35
C ALA A 84 -13.50 16.77 -18.10
N PRO A 85 -13.89 15.48 -18.24
CA PRO A 85 -15.25 15.05 -17.91
C PRO A 85 -15.55 15.17 -16.41
N MET A 86 -14.55 15.04 -15.54
CA MET A 86 -14.72 15.27 -14.10
C MET A 86 -15.14 16.72 -13.83
N LEU A 87 -14.49 17.71 -14.46
CA LEU A 87 -14.83 19.13 -14.33
C LEU A 87 -16.25 19.42 -14.85
N VAL A 88 -16.64 18.81 -15.97
CA VAL A 88 -18.01 18.91 -16.50
C VAL A 88 -19.03 18.33 -15.50
N LEU A 89 -18.75 17.18 -14.89
CA LEU A 89 -19.62 16.59 -13.88
C LEU A 89 -19.74 17.46 -12.62
N LEU A 90 -18.71 18.22 -12.25
CA LEU A 90 -18.76 19.13 -11.11
C LEU A 90 -19.76 20.28 -11.28
N LEU A 91 -20.12 20.62 -12.52
CA LEU A 91 -21.18 21.60 -12.83
C LEU A 91 -22.58 21.10 -12.43
N LEU A 92 -22.76 19.78 -12.30
CA LEU A 92 -24.00 19.20 -11.80
C LEU A 92 -24.08 19.34 -10.27
N PRO A 93 -25.27 19.54 -9.68
CA PRO A 93 -25.43 19.58 -8.24
C PRO A 93 -25.13 18.21 -7.60
N PRO A 94 -24.58 18.17 -6.36
CA PRO A 94 -24.42 16.93 -5.62
C PRO A 94 -25.74 16.17 -5.50
N LEU A 95 -25.69 14.84 -5.62
CA LEU A 95 -26.85 14.00 -5.33
C LEU A 95 -27.14 14.09 -3.82
N GLU A 96 -28.21 14.78 -3.44
CA GLU A 96 -28.72 14.72 -2.07
C GLU A 96 -29.26 13.31 -1.82
N ARG A 97 -28.41 12.42 -1.27
CA ARG A 97 -28.91 11.24 -0.57
C ARG A 97 -29.55 11.79 0.70
N GLY A 98 -30.87 11.96 0.63
CA GLY A 98 -31.67 12.61 1.67
C GLY A 98 -31.23 12.21 3.07
N THR A 99 -31.12 13.20 3.94
CA THR A 99 -31.01 12.98 5.38
C THR A 99 -32.14 12.03 5.78
N PRO A 100 -31.87 10.85 6.35
CA PRO A 100 -32.90 10.15 7.08
C PRO A 100 -33.41 11.14 8.13
N LEU A 101 -34.72 11.42 8.10
CA LEU A 101 -35.36 12.26 9.09
C LEU A 101 -34.93 11.77 10.49
N PRO A 102 -34.66 12.65 11.47
CA PRO A 102 -34.26 12.25 12.82
C PRO A 102 -35.34 11.47 13.61
N ALA A 103 -36.42 11.04 12.96
CA ALA A 103 -37.55 10.38 13.58
C ALA A 103 -37.29 8.89 13.88
N GLU A 104 -36.38 8.21 13.18
CA GLU A 104 -36.11 6.79 13.43
C GLU A 104 -35.17 6.51 14.62
N SER A 105 -34.40 7.50 15.08
CA SER A 105 -33.53 7.34 16.26
C SER A 105 -34.25 7.55 17.60
N ARG A 106 -35.55 7.85 17.61
CA ARG A 106 -36.36 7.92 18.84
C ARG A 106 -37.00 6.58 19.24
N HIS A 107 -37.11 5.62 18.32
CA HIS A 107 -37.79 4.36 18.62
C HIS A 107 -36.94 3.30 19.34
N GLU A 108 -35.63 3.49 19.48
CA GLU A 108 -34.77 2.58 20.26
C GLU A 108 -34.65 2.97 21.76
N LEU A 109 -35.22 4.10 22.19
CA LEU A 109 -35.13 4.58 23.57
C LEU A 109 -36.42 4.52 24.39
N GLU A 110 -37.57 4.16 23.81
CA GLU A 110 -38.88 4.21 24.51
C GLU A 110 -39.65 2.89 24.62
N SER A 111 -39.11 1.74 24.19
CA SER A 111 -39.75 0.43 24.50
C SER A 111 -39.02 -0.29 25.63
N SER A 112 -39.20 0.20 26.85
CA SER A 112 -38.80 -0.47 28.09
C SER A 112 -40.06 -0.72 28.93
N ASP A 113 -40.82 -1.75 28.58
CA ASP A 113 -41.67 -2.44 29.54
C ASP A 113 -41.04 -3.79 29.89
N GLY A 114 -40.99 -4.06 31.20
CA GLY A 114 -39.97 -4.87 31.84
C GLY A 114 -40.00 -6.36 31.52
N ARG A 115 -38.80 -6.94 31.40
CA ARG A 115 -38.35 -8.13 32.15
C ARG A 115 -36.86 -8.37 31.99
N SER A 116 -36.19 -8.36 33.12
CA SER A 116 -34.75 -8.44 33.34
C SER A 116 -34.15 -9.75 32.83
N ARG A 117 -33.21 -9.66 31.88
CA ARG A 117 -32.00 -10.48 31.83
C ARG A 117 -30.84 -9.56 31.50
N ALA A 118 -30.00 -9.29 32.49
CA ALA A 118 -28.79 -8.53 32.34
C ALA A 118 -27.77 -9.33 31.51
N GLU A 119 -27.87 -9.22 30.18
CA GLU A 119 -26.73 -9.46 29.30
C GLU A 119 -25.92 -8.18 29.24
N THR A 120 -24.82 -8.16 29.99
CA THR A 120 -23.73 -7.20 29.85
C THR A 120 -23.47 -6.93 28.37
N PRO A 121 -23.46 -5.67 27.88
CA PRO A 121 -23.10 -5.38 26.51
C PRO A 121 -21.67 -5.90 26.30
N SER A 122 -21.54 -6.89 25.42
CA SER A 122 -20.27 -7.54 25.15
C SER A 122 -19.18 -6.49 24.88
N LYS A 123 -18.07 -6.55 25.63
CA LYS A 123 -16.87 -5.71 25.48
C LYS A 123 -16.20 -5.81 24.09
N HIS A 124 -16.77 -6.56 23.15
CA HIS A 124 -16.24 -6.82 21.82
C HIS A 124 -16.56 -5.74 20.78
N LEU A 125 -17.51 -4.83 21.02
CA LEU A 125 -17.87 -3.78 20.06
C LEU A 125 -16.96 -2.53 20.12
N PHE A 126 -16.13 -2.37 21.17
CA PHE A 126 -15.32 -1.16 21.42
C PHE A 126 -13.88 -1.18 20.87
N GLN A 127 -13.47 -2.18 20.06
CA GLN A 127 -12.06 -2.36 19.65
C GLN A 127 -11.81 -2.43 18.13
N SER A 128 -12.76 -2.02 17.31
CA SER A 128 -12.60 -2.04 15.85
C SER A 128 -12.21 -0.67 15.31
N LEU A 129 -10.96 -0.51 14.86
CA LEU A 129 -10.53 0.66 14.12
C LEU A 129 -11.40 0.83 12.87
N ARG A 130 -11.93 2.03 12.66
CA ARG A 130 -12.74 2.35 11.49
C ARG A 130 -11.91 2.14 10.21
N PRO A 131 -12.42 1.47 9.16
CA PRO A 131 -11.69 1.29 7.91
C PRO A 131 -11.39 2.63 7.24
N LEU A 132 -10.26 2.71 6.53
CA LEU A 132 -9.86 3.90 5.76
C LEU A 132 -10.01 3.60 4.25
N PRO A 133 -11.03 4.17 3.57
CA PRO A 133 -11.25 3.99 2.14
C PRO A 133 -10.02 4.34 1.29
N ALA A 134 -9.41 5.50 1.53
CA ALA A 134 -8.17 5.92 0.87
C ALA A 134 -7.03 4.87 0.93
N LEU A 135 -6.83 4.22 2.07
CA LEU A 135 -5.81 3.16 2.21
C LEU A 135 -6.18 1.91 1.41
N THR A 136 -7.47 1.58 1.34
CA THR A 136 -7.98 0.48 0.50
C THR A 136 -7.74 0.77 -0.98
N THR A 137 -8.08 1.99 -1.44
CA THR A 137 -7.84 2.46 -2.80
C THR A 137 -6.35 2.43 -3.15
N TYR A 138 -5.49 2.98 -2.29
CA TYR A 138 -4.04 2.97 -2.47
C TYR A 138 -3.49 1.55 -2.63
N ARG A 139 -3.85 0.63 -1.72
CA ARG A 139 -3.37 -0.77 -1.79
C ARG A 139 -3.85 -1.50 -3.03
N ALA A 140 -5.12 -1.28 -3.42
CA ALA A 140 -5.68 -1.85 -4.64
C ALA A 140 -4.99 -1.31 -5.89
N HIS A 141 -4.75 0.00 -5.93
CA HIS A 141 -4.02 0.66 -7.02
C HIS A 141 -2.61 0.09 -7.17
N MET A 142 -1.83 -0.01 -6.09
CA MET A 142 -0.49 -0.62 -6.14
C MET A 142 -0.52 -2.05 -6.64
N MET A 143 -1.49 -2.85 -6.18
CA MET A 143 -1.65 -4.23 -6.63
C MET A 143 -1.97 -4.27 -8.12
N LEU A 144 -2.87 -3.41 -8.59
CA LEU A 144 -3.24 -3.33 -10.00
C LEU A 144 -2.06 -2.91 -10.88
N MET A 145 -1.31 -1.87 -10.50
CA MET A 145 -0.10 -1.48 -11.21
C MET A 145 0.88 -2.64 -11.32
N THR A 146 1.07 -3.39 -10.24
CA THR A 146 1.95 -4.57 -10.21
C THR A 146 1.45 -5.63 -11.19
N ILE A 147 0.18 -6.01 -11.10
CA ILE A 147 -0.43 -7.04 -11.94
C ILE A 147 -0.34 -6.69 -13.42
N LEU A 148 -0.59 -5.43 -13.78
CA LEU A 148 -0.48 -4.96 -15.17
C LEU A 148 0.98 -4.97 -15.64
N SER A 149 1.90 -4.46 -14.82
CA SER A 149 3.31 -4.32 -15.18
C SER A 149 4.04 -5.65 -15.35
N ILE A 150 3.73 -6.67 -14.53
CA ILE A 150 4.42 -7.98 -14.60
C ILE A 150 4.19 -8.71 -15.92
N LEU A 151 3.07 -8.47 -16.60
CA LEU A 151 2.81 -9.02 -17.93
C LEU A 151 3.17 -8.00 -19.02
N ALA A 152 2.89 -6.71 -18.81
CA ALA A 152 3.15 -5.68 -19.82
C ALA A 152 4.63 -5.57 -20.17
N VAL A 153 5.54 -5.74 -19.20
CA VAL A 153 6.99 -5.73 -19.44
C VAL A 153 7.43 -6.75 -20.50
N ASP A 154 6.67 -7.80 -20.73
CA ASP A 154 7.02 -8.79 -21.74
C ASP A 154 6.72 -8.38 -23.19
N PHE A 155 5.96 -7.31 -23.39
CA PHE A 155 5.56 -6.80 -24.70
C PHE A 155 6.33 -5.53 -25.09
N PRO A 156 6.61 -5.31 -26.39
CA PRO A 156 7.22 -4.07 -26.88
C PRO A 156 6.44 -2.79 -26.57
N VAL A 157 5.11 -2.90 -26.39
CA VAL A 157 4.23 -1.76 -26.09
C VAL A 157 4.48 -1.13 -24.71
N PHE A 158 5.15 -1.85 -23.80
CA PHE A 158 5.56 -1.31 -22.51
C PHE A 158 6.96 -0.69 -22.65
N PRO A 159 7.15 0.61 -22.38
CA PRO A 159 8.46 1.24 -22.52
C PRO A 159 9.48 0.63 -21.59
N ARG A 160 10.68 0.41 -22.11
CA ARG A 160 11.78 -0.20 -21.37
C ARG A 160 12.28 0.65 -20.21
N ALA A 161 12.12 1.98 -20.29
CA ALA A 161 12.41 2.92 -19.20
C ALA A 161 11.56 2.68 -17.93
N LEU A 162 10.44 1.96 -18.04
CA LEU A 162 9.58 1.61 -16.89
C LEU A 162 9.91 0.24 -16.29
N ALA A 163 10.75 -0.55 -16.96
CA ALA A 163 11.21 -1.83 -16.47
C ALA A 163 12.22 -1.67 -15.34
N LYS A 164 12.41 -2.72 -14.54
CA LYS A 164 13.29 -2.71 -13.37
C LYS A 164 14.70 -2.26 -13.75
N CYS A 165 15.28 -1.34 -12.97
CA CYS A 165 16.68 -0.97 -13.16
C CYS A 165 17.61 -2.08 -12.62
N GLU A 166 18.77 -2.25 -13.25
CA GLU A 166 19.72 -3.29 -12.83
C GLU A 166 20.45 -2.94 -11.53
N THR A 167 21.09 -1.76 -11.50
CA THR A 167 21.90 -1.32 -10.35
C THR A 167 21.47 0.05 -9.84
N TYR A 168 21.36 1.03 -10.72
CA TYR A 168 20.95 2.39 -10.39
C TYR A 168 19.87 2.87 -11.37
N GLY A 169 19.01 3.75 -10.88
CA GLY A 169 17.92 4.33 -11.67
C GLY A 169 16.58 4.30 -10.94
N VAL A 170 15.58 4.88 -11.59
CA VAL A 170 14.22 4.99 -11.07
C VAL A 170 13.24 4.50 -12.11
N SER A 171 12.49 3.45 -11.84
CA SER A 171 11.47 2.94 -12.75
C SER A 171 10.13 2.71 -12.05
N LEU A 172 9.07 2.54 -12.85
CA LEU A 172 7.76 2.18 -12.32
C LEU A 172 7.81 0.80 -11.63
N MET A 173 8.52 -0.18 -12.20
CA MET A 173 8.64 -1.50 -11.60
C MET A 173 9.46 -1.50 -10.31
N ASP A 174 10.35 -0.52 -10.12
CA ASP A 174 11.13 -0.39 -8.88
C ASP A 174 10.29 0.13 -7.70
N LEU A 175 9.15 0.78 -7.95
CA LEU A 175 8.21 1.17 -6.89
C LEU A 175 7.58 -0.02 -6.17
N GLY A 176 7.32 -1.12 -6.88
CA GLY A 176 6.42 -2.18 -6.43
C GLY A 176 6.83 -2.76 -5.08
N VAL A 177 8.04 -3.31 -5.00
CA VAL A 177 8.58 -3.98 -3.80
C VAL A 177 8.61 -3.02 -2.61
N GLY A 178 9.17 -1.83 -2.79
CA GLY A 178 9.25 -0.83 -1.72
C GLY A 178 7.88 -0.43 -1.21
N SER A 179 6.91 -0.26 -2.10
CA SER A 179 5.57 0.19 -1.73
C SER A 179 4.73 -0.91 -1.07
N PHE A 180 4.95 -2.19 -1.42
CA PHE A 180 4.41 -3.33 -0.67
C PHE A 180 4.96 -3.40 0.75
N VAL A 181 6.27 -3.22 0.91
CA VAL A 181 6.93 -3.18 2.21
C VAL A 181 6.40 -2.02 3.06
N PHE A 182 6.33 -0.82 2.47
CA PHE A 182 5.76 0.36 3.12
C PHE A 182 4.32 0.11 3.59
N SER A 183 3.49 -0.50 2.73
CA SER A 183 2.10 -0.80 3.07
C SER A 183 1.95 -1.93 4.10
N GLN A 184 2.89 -2.88 4.16
CA GLN A 184 2.96 -3.87 5.23
C GLN A 184 3.22 -3.17 6.57
N GLY A 185 4.18 -2.24 6.61
CA GLY A 185 4.47 -1.40 7.77
C GLY A 185 3.26 -0.60 8.26
N VAL A 186 2.52 0.05 7.34
CA VAL A 186 1.28 0.78 7.68
C VAL A 186 0.28 -0.14 8.39
N VAL A 187 0.12 -1.38 7.93
CA VAL A 187 -0.81 -2.35 8.51
C VAL A 187 -0.30 -2.94 9.83
N SER A 188 1.02 -3.05 10.01
CA SER A 188 1.64 -3.46 11.28
C SER A 188 1.34 -2.49 12.44
N ALA A 189 0.97 -1.23 12.15
CA ALA A 189 0.57 -0.29 13.19
C ALA A 189 -0.77 -0.65 13.88
N ILE A 190 -1.64 -1.43 13.23
CA ILE A 190 -2.97 -1.79 13.74
C ILE A 190 -2.93 -2.38 15.17
N PRO A 191 -2.18 -3.46 15.45
CA PRO A 191 -2.09 -4.01 16.81
C PRO A 191 -1.56 -2.99 17.83
N ILE A 192 -0.57 -2.19 17.45
CA ILE A 192 0.07 -1.20 18.32
C ILE A 192 -0.88 -0.05 18.69
N ILE A 193 -1.71 0.39 17.74
CA ILE A 193 -2.71 1.46 17.97
C ILE A 193 -3.88 0.94 18.81
N LYS A 194 -4.27 -0.32 18.62
CA LYS A 194 -5.35 -0.94 19.40
C LYS A 194 -4.96 -1.12 20.86
N ASP A 195 -3.73 -1.55 21.10
CA ASP A 195 -3.19 -1.74 22.43
C ASP A 195 -1.70 -1.39 22.45
N ILE A 196 -1.39 -0.24 23.04
CA ILE A 196 -0.02 0.26 23.15
C ILE A 196 0.84 -0.62 24.07
N SER A 197 0.22 -1.33 25.04
CA SER A 197 0.93 -2.23 25.95
C SER A 197 1.55 -3.40 25.20
N TYR A 198 1.12 -3.65 23.97
CA TYR A 198 1.77 -4.58 23.03
C TYR A 198 3.25 -4.24 22.78
N LEU A 199 3.65 -2.97 22.87
CA LEU A 199 5.06 -2.58 22.77
C LEU A 199 5.90 -3.10 23.95
N GLN A 200 5.37 -3.01 25.17
CA GLN A 200 6.02 -3.47 26.41
C GLN A 200 5.96 -4.99 26.63
N ALA A 201 5.03 -5.69 25.96
CA ALA A 201 4.88 -7.14 26.07
C ALA A 201 6.21 -7.88 25.74
N PRO A 202 6.45 -9.07 26.32
CA PRO A 202 7.66 -9.85 26.06
C PRO A 202 7.81 -10.18 24.57
N THR A 203 9.04 -10.10 24.06
CA THR A 203 9.36 -10.23 22.62
C THR A 203 9.17 -11.65 22.10
N ILE A 204 9.52 -12.68 22.88
CA ILE A 204 9.49 -14.08 22.43
C ILE A 204 8.07 -14.57 22.07
N PRO A 205 7.03 -14.38 22.92
CA PRO A 205 5.66 -14.76 22.57
C PRO A 205 5.13 -14.01 21.33
N LYS A 206 5.46 -12.72 21.20
CA LYS A 206 5.12 -11.91 20.02
C LYS A 206 5.76 -12.48 18.77
N LEU A 207 7.05 -12.81 18.83
CA LEU A 207 7.79 -13.36 17.70
C LEU A 207 7.20 -14.71 17.26
N LYS A 208 6.84 -15.59 18.20
CA LYS A 208 6.18 -16.86 17.89
C LYS A 208 4.81 -16.66 17.23
N PHE A 209 4.02 -15.71 17.73
CA PHE A 209 2.72 -15.38 17.15
C PHE A 209 2.84 -14.82 15.73
N VAL A 210 3.74 -13.84 15.52
CA VAL A 210 3.98 -13.23 14.21
C VAL A 210 4.57 -14.25 13.23
N SER A 211 5.51 -15.09 13.67
CA SER A 211 6.08 -16.17 12.85
C SER A 211 5.01 -17.14 12.34
N ARG A 212 4.05 -17.54 13.19
CA ARG A 212 2.91 -18.37 12.79
C ARG A 212 2.03 -17.69 11.73
N LYS A 213 1.84 -16.37 11.82
CA LYS A 213 1.11 -15.59 10.80
C LYS A 213 1.87 -15.46 9.49
N MET A 214 3.20 -15.41 9.53
CA MET A 214 4.04 -15.31 8.33
C MET A 214 4.29 -16.68 7.66
N THR A 215 3.93 -17.80 8.30
CA THR A 215 4.14 -19.16 7.77
C THR A 215 3.64 -19.35 6.32
N PRO A 216 2.44 -18.87 5.91
CA PRO A 216 2.03 -18.98 4.52
C PRO A 216 2.99 -18.28 3.55
N ILE A 217 3.42 -17.06 3.88
CA ILE A 217 4.34 -16.28 3.04
C ILE A 217 5.70 -16.97 2.96
N ILE A 218 6.19 -17.53 4.06
CA ILE A 218 7.44 -18.32 4.09
C ILE A 218 7.31 -19.56 3.21
N ALA A 219 6.22 -20.31 3.35
CA ALA A 219 5.96 -21.51 2.54
C ALA A 219 5.93 -21.18 1.04
N LEU A 220 5.34 -20.05 0.66
CA LEU A 220 5.33 -19.56 -0.72
C LEU A 220 6.71 -19.11 -1.19
N GLY A 221 7.51 -18.49 -0.32
CA GLY A 221 8.91 -18.19 -0.58
C GLY A 221 9.70 -19.45 -0.89
N ILE A 222 9.54 -20.51 -0.10
CA ILE A 222 10.19 -21.81 -0.32
C ILE A 222 9.68 -22.46 -1.62
N LEU A 223 8.37 -22.50 -1.82
CA LEU A 223 7.74 -23.09 -2.99
C LEU A 223 8.22 -22.43 -4.28
N ARG A 224 8.37 -21.10 -4.27
CA ARG A 224 8.96 -20.34 -5.38
C ARG A 224 10.38 -20.80 -5.67
N VAL A 225 11.24 -20.95 -4.65
CA VAL A 225 12.62 -21.44 -4.87
C VAL A 225 12.61 -22.83 -5.48
N VAL A 226 11.76 -23.73 -4.97
CA VAL A 226 11.67 -25.10 -5.48
C VAL A 226 11.21 -25.12 -6.94
N PHE A 227 10.16 -24.38 -7.31
CA PHE A 227 9.68 -24.38 -8.69
C PHE A 227 10.63 -23.69 -9.65
N VAL A 228 11.23 -22.56 -9.27
CA VAL A 228 12.10 -21.82 -10.19
C VAL A 228 13.40 -22.61 -10.41
N LYS A 229 13.96 -23.23 -9.36
CA LYS A 229 15.09 -24.16 -9.50
C LYS A 229 14.73 -25.44 -10.25
N GLY A 230 13.53 -25.97 -10.03
CA GLY A 230 13.06 -27.20 -10.68
C GLY A 230 12.65 -27.03 -12.16
N THR A 231 12.42 -25.80 -12.62
CA THR A 231 11.98 -25.50 -14.01
C THR A 231 13.07 -24.88 -14.88
N GLU A 232 14.31 -24.72 -14.36
CA GLU A 232 15.42 -24.03 -15.04
C GLU A 232 15.04 -22.67 -15.63
N TYR A 233 14.08 -21.99 -15.01
CA TYR A 233 13.67 -20.66 -15.45
C TYR A 233 14.81 -19.68 -15.18
N PRO A 234 15.14 -18.76 -16.11
CA PRO A 234 16.25 -17.85 -15.91
C PRO A 234 15.98 -16.92 -14.73
N GLU A 235 16.84 -17.00 -13.73
CA GLU A 235 16.77 -16.17 -12.53
C GLU A 235 17.74 -15.01 -12.65
N HIS A 236 17.23 -13.78 -12.51
CA HIS A 236 18.07 -12.63 -12.23
C HIS A 236 18.58 -12.72 -10.79
N VAL A 237 19.65 -13.48 -10.60
CA VAL A 237 20.28 -13.72 -9.30
C VAL A 237 20.74 -12.42 -8.63
N THR A 238 20.94 -11.37 -9.42
CA THR A 238 21.27 -10.01 -8.96
C THR A 238 20.13 -9.34 -8.20
N GLU A 239 18.86 -9.78 -8.32
CA GLU A 239 17.75 -9.15 -7.59
C GLU A 239 17.75 -9.48 -6.10
N TYR A 240 17.88 -10.76 -5.74
CA TYR A 240 17.77 -11.23 -4.35
C TYR A 240 18.83 -12.27 -3.99
N GLY A 241 19.44 -12.94 -4.96
CA GLY A 241 20.32 -14.07 -4.75
C GLY A 241 19.79 -15.36 -5.35
N VAL A 242 20.49 -16.46 -5.05
CA VAL A 242 20.23 -17.79 -5.64
C VAL A 242 19.02 -18.49 -5.02
N HIS A 243 18.83 -18.34 -3.71
CA HIS A 243 17.77 -19.01 -2.94
C HIS A 243 16.85 -18.02 -2.21
N TRP A 244 17.17 -16.73 -2.28
CA TRP A 244 16.38 -15.68 -1.65
C TRP A 244 15.37 -15.09 -2.61
N ASN A 245 14.24 -14.63 -2.07
CA ASN A 245 13.25 -13.91 -2.86
C ASN A 245 12.47 -12.90 -2.01
N PHE A 246 11.63 -12.14 -2.71
CA PHE A 246 10.81 -11.10 -2.10
C PHE A 246 9.88 -11.61 -0.98
N PHE A 247 9.29 -12.81 -1.09
CA PHE A 247 8.41 -13.32 -0.05
C PHE A 247 9.15 -13.59 1.26
N LEU A 248 10.37 -14.12 1.18
CA LEU A 248 11.24 -14.31 2.35
C LEU A 248 11.60 -12.96 3.00
N THR A 249 11.89 -11.96 2.18
CA THR A 249 12.13 -10.58 2.65
C THR A 249 10.90 -10.07 3.40
N LEU A 250 9.70 -10.09 2.80
CA LEU A 250 8.44 -9.67 3.43
C LEU A 250 8.11 -10.41 4.73
N ALA A 251 8.46 -11.70 4.83
CA ALA A 251 8.20 -12.49 6.02
C ALA A 251 9.10 -12.08 7.21
N LEU A 252 10.33 -11.61 6.95
CA LEU A 252 11.26 -11.19 7.99
C LEU A 252 10.98 -9.80 8.55
N LEU A 253 10.42 -8.88 7.76
CA LEU A 253 10.26 -7.49 8.20
C LEU A 253 9.41 -7.35 9.48
N PRO A 254 8.23 -7.99 9.61
CA PRO A 254 7.47 -7.93 10.86
C PRO A 254 8.17 -8.61 12.04
N LEU A 255 9.06 -9.58 11.79
CA LEU A 255 9.83 -10.24 12.84
C LEU A 255 10.91 -9.29 13.39
N ILE A 256 11.59 -8.56 12.50
CA ILE A 256 12.57 -7.54 12.89
C ILE A 256 11.87 -6.36 13.57
N GLU A 257 10.69 -5.95 13.10
CA GLU A 257 9.86 -4.92 13.74
C GLU A 257 9.58 -5.26 15.21
N VAL A 258 9.18 -6.50 15.52
CA VAL A 258 8.92 -6.94 16.91
C VAL A 258 10.14 -6.80 17.81
N ILE A 259 11.34 -7.04 17.27
CA ILE A 259 12.61 -6.87 18.00
C ILE A 259 12.86 -5.37 18.28
N LEU A 260 12.42 -4.49 17.39
CA LEU A 260 12.56 -3.03 17.53
C LEU A 260 11.49 -2.38 18.43
N HIS A 261 10.46 -3.10 18.88
CA HIS A 261 9.42 -2.53 19.77
C HIS A 261 9.94 -1.79 21.01
N PRO A 262 10.96 -2.29 21.74
CA PRO A 262 11.52 -1.56 22.88
C PRO A 262 12.12 -0.22 22.49
N VAL A 263 12.72 -0.10 21.30
CA VAL A 263 13.28 1.14 20.78
C VAL A 263 12.17 2.09 20.34
N ILE A 264 11.16 1.56 19.64
CA ILE A 264 9.97 2.29 19.16
C ILE A 264 9.18 2.91 20.32
N LEU A 265 9.23 2.31 21.52
CA LEU A 265 8.60 2.86 22.72
C LEU A 265 9.25 4.17 23.20
N HIS A 266 10.54 4.37 22.95
CA HIS A 266 11.29 5.52 23.48
C HIS A 266 11.58 6.60 22.43
N ILE A 267 11.63 6.22 21.15
CA ILE A 267 12.02 7.09 20.04
C ILE A 267 10.84 7.24 19.06
N PRO A 268 10.60 8.43 18.49
CA PRO A 268 9.64 8.59 17.40
C PRO A 268 9.88 7.59 16.27
N VAL A 269 8.83 6.88 15.83
CA VAL A 269 8.90 5.79 14.84
C VAL A 269 9.61 6.21 13.54
N ALA A 270 9.30 7.41 13.03
CA ALA A 270 9.95 7.96 11.84
C ALA A 270 11.48 8.08 11.98
N LEU A 271 11.96 8.48 13.16
CA LEU A 271 13.39 8.61 13.42
C LEU A 271 14.07 7.25 13.48
N VAL A 272 13.44 6.24 14.06
CA VAL A 272 13.97 4.86 14.06
C VAL A 272 14.16 4.37 12.62
N GLY A 273 13.16 4.57 11.76
CA GLY A 273 13.25 4.21 10.34
C GLY A 273 14.39 4.96 9.63
N LEU A 274 14.49 6.27 9.82
CA LEU A 274 15.54 7.09 9.22
C LEU A 274 16.94 6.69 9.71
N TRP A 275 17.12 6.46 11.00
CA TRP A 275 18.38 6.01 11.58
C TRP A 275 18.85 4.68 10.99
N ILE A 276 17.95 3.69 10.87
CA ILE A 276 18.28 2.40 10.22
C ILE A 276 18.73 2.62 8.78
N GLY A 277 18.04 3.50 8.04
CA GLY A 277 18.40 3.83 6.66
C GLY A 277 19.76 4.53 6.53
N VAL A 278 20.07 5.47 7.43
CA VAL A 278 21.36 6.17 7.48
C VAL A 278 22.49 5.21 7.85
N MET A 279 22.29 4.35 8.85
CA MET A 279 23.26 3.32 9.23
C MET A 279 23.51 2.33 8.07
N HIS A 280 22.46 1.94 7.35
CA HIS A 280 22.58 1.09 6.16
C HIS A 280 23.39 1.79 5.06
N GLN A 281 23.11 3.07 4.78
CA GLN A 281 23.89 3.85 3.81
C GLN A 281 25.35 4.02 4.21
N PHE A 282 25.61 4.25 5.49
CA PHE A 282 26.97 4.33 6.02
C PHE A 282 27.71 3.00 5.84
N ALA A 283 27.05 1.88 6.15
CA ALA A 283 27.61 0.55 5.92
C ALA A 283 27.87 0.27 4.43
N LEU A 284 27.00 0.73 3.52
CA LEU A 284 27.22 0.66 2.07
C LEU A 284 28.40 1.51 1.60
N SER A 285 28.57 2.71 2.14
CA SER A 285 29.55 3.70 1.65
C SER A 285 30.94 3.47 2.25
N SER A 286 31.02 3.31 3.58
CA SER A 286 32.29 3.22 4.33
C SER A 286 32.53 1.83 4.90
N GLY A 287 31.48 1.01 5.07
CA GLY A 287 31.58 -0.35 5.63
C GLY A 287 31.90 -1.46 4.63
N GLY A 288 32.14 -1.13 3.35
CA GLY A 288 32.47 -2.09 2.30
C GLY A 288 31.29 -2.97 1.83
N LEU A 289 30.07 -2.77 2.34
CA LEU A 289 28.90 -3.58 1.95
C LEU A 289 28.56 -3.42 0.46
N LYS A 290 28.82 -2.26 -0.15
CA LYS A 290 28.62 -2.05 -1.59
C LYS A 290 29.52 -2.98 -2.42
N GLU A 291 30.80 -3.06 -2.08
CA GLU A 291 31.77 -3.95 -2.74
C GLU A 291 31.39 -5.42 -2.56
N VAL A 292 30.98 -5.80 -1.35
CA VAL A 292 30.49 -7.16 -1.09
C VAL A 292 29.27 -7.46 -1.97
N LEU A 293 28.29 -6.57 -2.01
CA LEU A 293 27.05 -6.76 -2.77
C LEU A 293 27.29 -6.86 -4.28
N LEU A 294 28.17 -6.02 -4.84
CA LEU A 294 28.43 -6.00 -6.28
C LEU A 294 29.42 -7.08 -6.72
N ASN A 295 30.57 -7.20 -6.03
CA ASN A 295 31.75 -7.88 -6.56
C ASN A 295 32.10 -9.20 -5.84
N ALA A 296 31.62 -9.43 -4.60
CA ALA A 296 32.01 -10.64 -3.87
C ALA A 296 31.59 -11.95 -4.59
N PRO A 297 32.46 -12.97 -4.65
CA PRO A 297 32.13 -14.26 -5.24
C PRO A 297 31.06 -15.00 -4.43
N ARG A 298 30.23 -15.80 -5.11
CA ARG A 298 29.17 -16.62 -4.49
C ARG A 298 29.75 -17.92 -3.91
N SER A 299 30.63 -17.81 -2.91
CA SER A 299 31.40 -18.95 -2.38
C SER A 299 30.61 -19.86 -1.43
N ASN A 300 29.61 -19.33 -0.72
CA ASN A 300 28.79 -20.09 0.23
C ASN A 300 27.31 -19.66 0.14
N ILE A 301 26.43 -20.33 0.91
CA ILE A 301 24.98 -20.06 0.92
C ILE A 301 24.66 -18.60 1.28
N ILE A 302 25.46 -17.96 2.15
CA ILE A 302 25.27 -16.56 2.55
C ILE A 302 25.61 -15.62 1.40
N PHE A 303 26.80 -15.77 0.81
CA PHE A 303 27.24 -14.96 -0.33
C PHE A 303 26.42 -15.24 -1.60
N ALA A 304 25.84 -16.43 -1.72
CA ALA A 304 24.87 -16.75 -2.78
C ALA A 304 23.58 -15.91 -2.66
N ASN A 305 23.26 -15.41 -1.47
CA ASN A 305 22.06 -14.63 -1.15
C ASN A 305 22.36 -13.21 -0.65
N LYS A 306 23.57 -12.72 -0.92
CA LYS A 306 24.07 -11.44 -0.40
C LYS A 306 23.17 -10.26 -0.77
N GLU A 307 22.58 -10.25 -1.96
CA GLU A 307 21.73 -9.15 -2.42
C GLU A 307 20.48 -9.03 -1.55
N GLY A 308 19.78 -10.15 -1.31
CA GLY A 308 18.61 -10.21 -0.44
C GLY A 308 18.96 -9.93 1.01
N LEU A 309 20.02 -10.52 1.54
CA LEU A 309 20.39 -10.38 2.96
C LEU A 309 20.84 -8.95 3.32
N LEU A 310 21.68 -8.33 2.49
CA LEU A 310 22.19 -6.99 2.75
C LEU A 310 21.11 -5.92 2.53
N SER A 311 20.20 -6.11 1.58
CA SER A 311 19.11 -5.15 1.32
C SER A 311 18.00 -5.18 2.38
N ILE A 312 17.93 -6.19 3.24
CA ILE A 312 16.93 -6.27 4.34
C ILE A 312 16.94 -5.02 5.20
N LEU A 313 18.12 -4.46 5.54
CA LEU A 313 18.19 -3.27 6.40
C LEU A 313 17.49 -2.05 5.76
N GLY A 314 17.69 -1.85 4.45
CA GLY A 314 16.96 -0.84 3.68
C GLY A 314 15.46 -1.09 3.68
N TYR A 315 15.02 -2.34 3.50
CA TYR A 315 13.60 -2.69 3.57
C TYR A 315 13.01 -2.54 4.98
N VAL A 316 13.77 -2.82 6.04
CA VAL A 316 13.35 -2.56 7.43
C VAL A 316 13.14 -1.06 7.63
N SER A 317 14.01 -0.21 7.09
CA SER A 317 13.81 1.24 7.13
C SER A 317 12.48 1.66 6.46
N ILE A 318 12.19 1.17 5.25
CA ILE A 318 10.92 1.44 4.55
C ILE A 318 9.72 0.93 5.37
N HIS A 319 9.84 -0.27 5.94
CA HIS A 319 8.80 -0.88 6.76
C HIS A 319 8.48 -0.05 8.01
N ILE A 320 9.50 0.43 8.72
CA ILE A 320 9.34 1.27 9.91
C ILE A 320 8.83 2.68 9.55
N LEU A 321 9.23 3.25 8.41
CA LEU A 321 8.65 4.51 7.91
C LEU A 321 7.17 4.33 7.53
N GLY A 322 6.81 3.19 6.95
CA GLY A 322 5.41 2.79 6.73
C GLY A 322 4.64 2.65 8.04
N LEU A 323 5.24 2.01 9.05
CA LEU A 323 4.69 1.91 10.40
C LEU A 323 4.42 3.30 10.99
N SER A 324 5.36 4.24 10.82
CA SER A 324 5.20 5.62 11.26
C SER A 324 4.04 6.33 10.57
N LEU A 325 3.80 6.11 9.28
CA LEU A 325 2.61 6.65 8.63
C LEU A 325 1.33 5.99 9.18
N GLY A 326 1.38 4.68 9.44
CA GLY A 326 0.29 3.93 10.05
C GLY A 326 -0.17 4.50 11.39
N THR A 327 0.77 4.91 12.25
CA THR A 327 0.46 5.55 13.55
C THR A 327 -0.17 6.93 13.43
N ILE A 328 -0.13 7.55 12.25
CA ILE A 328 -0.71 8.87 11.95
C ILE A 328 -2.09 8.72 11.30
N ILE A 329 -2.24 7.85 10.29
CA ILE A 329 -3.45 7.79 9.44
C ILE A 329 -4.54 6.84 9.94
N LEU A 330 -4.19 5.81 10.70
CA LEU A 330 -5.15 4.82 11.21
C LEU A 330 -5.95 5.29 12.44
N PRO A 331 -5.35 5.98 13.45
CA PRO A 331 -6.10 6.44 14.60
C PRO A 331 -7.00 7.65 14.28
N PRO A 332 -7.90 8.04 15.20
CA PRO A 332 -8.82 9.17 14.99
C PRO A 332 -8.14 10.53 14.92
N SER A 333 -6.96 10.67 15.54
CA SER A 333 -6.14 11.88 15.45
C SER A 333 -4.68 11.49 15.28
N PRO A 334 -3.86 12.29 14.59
CA PRO A 334 -2.48 11.92 14.34
C PRO A 334 -1.61 11.96 15.62
N SER A 335 -1.97 12.82 16.58
CA SER A 335 -1.34 12.86 17.91
C SER A 335 -1.70 11.69 18.83
N PHE A 336 -2.65 10.82 18.42
CA PHE A 336 -3.20 9.75 19.27
C PHE A 336 -2.12 8.82 19.80
N PHE A 337 -1.31 8.27 18.88
CA PHE A 337 -0.26 7.33 19.23
C PHE A 337 0.79 7.98 20.16
N ARG A 338 1.22 9.21 19.84
CA ARG A 338 2.19 9.95 20.67
C ARG A 338 1.68 10.19 22.09
N LYS A 339 0.41 10.56 22.24
CA LYS A 339 -0.22 10.74 23.56
C LYS A 339 -0.28 9.43 24.34
N GLN A 340 -0.66 8.34 23.66
CA GLN A 340 -0.74 7.03 24.27
C GLN A 340 0.64 6.51 24.71
N GLN A 341 1.67 6.76 23.90
CA GLN A 341 3.07 6.50 24.22
C GLN A 341 3.54 7.29 25.45
N GLN A 342 3.27 8.60 25.51
CA GLN A 342 3.60 9.44 26.68
C GLN A 342 2.90 8.93 27.95
N LEU A 343 1.60 8.64 27.88
CA LEU A 343 0.84 8.13 29.02
C LEU A 343 1.37 6.79 29.56
N LEU A 344 1.93 5.92 28.71
CA LEU A 344 2.60 4.71 29.18
C LEU A 344 3.93 4.99 29.88
N LEU A 345 4.71 5.94 29.36
CA LEU A 345 6.01 6.32 29.92
C LEU A 345 5.86 7.05 31.26
N ASP A 346 4.79 7.85 31.42
CA ASP A 346 4.46 8.58 32.65
C ASP A 346 3.93 7.68 33.78
N GLY A 347 3.79 6.38 33.55
CA GLY A 347 3.43 5.37 34.54
C GLY A 347 1.91 5.10 34.72
N PRO A 348 1.56 4.04 35.47
CA PRO A 348 0.19 3.52 35.55
C PRO A 348 -0.81 4.49 36.22
N SER A 349 -0.34 5.45 37.01
CA SER A 349 -1.20 6.46 37.68
C SER A 349 -1.85 7.45 36.69
N SER A 350 -1.24 7.64 35.51
CA SER A 350 -1.71 8.56 34.46
C SER A 350 -2.48 7.85 33.34
N TYR A 351 -2.27 6.54 33.17
CA TYR A 351 -2.91 5.73 32.13
C TYR A 351 -4.36 5.39 32.50
N GLN A 352 -5.31 6.20 32.01
CA GLN A 352 -6.73 5.87 32.05
C GLN A 352 -7.18 5.36 30.68
N PRO A 353 -7.49 4.05 30.51
CA PRO A 353 -7.85 3.46 29.22
C PRO A 353 -9.11 4.11 28.58
N ASN A 354 -9.93 4.81 29.37
CA ASN A 354 -11.15 5.49 28.90
C ASN A 354 -10.94 6.93 28.37
N LYS A 355 -9.71 7.48 28.39
CA LYS A 355 -9.45 8.86 27.92
C LYS A 355 -9.36 8.99 26.40
N LEU A 356 -8.92 7.94 25.70
CA LEU A 356 -8.63 7.95 24.27
C LEU A 356 -9.40 6.82 23.60
N ASP A 357 -10.55 7.15 23.00
CA ASP A 357 -11.36 6.17 22.26
C ASP A 357 -10.82 5.98 20.82
N PRO A 358 -10.34 4.79 20.44
CA PRO A 358 -9.91 4.49 19.07
C PRO A 358 -11.05 4.57 18.03
N SER A 359 -12.31 4.55 18.49
CA SER A 359 -13.51 4.58 17.66
C SER A 359 -14.03 5.99 17.38
N ALA A 360 -13.38 7.02 17.95
CA ALA A 360 -13.77 8.42 17.79
C ALA A 360 -13.77 8.86 16.30
N PRO A 361 -14.55 9.88 15.92
CA PRO A 361 -14.53 10.41 14.56
C PRO A 361 -13.13 10.89 14.14
N ARG A 362 -12.76 10.59 12.90
CA ARG A 362 -11.45 10.93 12.33
C ARG A 362 -11.33 12.43 12.09
N GLN A 363 -10.21 13.00 12.51
CA GLN A 363 -9.88 14.41 12.28
C GLN A 363 -9.10 14.56 10.96
N ASN A 364 -9.77 14.28 9.84
CA ASN A 364 -9.14 14.20 8.50
C ASN A 364 -8.34 15.47 8.14
N ALA A 365 -8.82 16.67 8.51
CA ALA A 365 -8.10 17.92 8.25
C ALA A 365 -6.72 17.96 8.94
N LYS A 366 -6.62 17.48 10.19
CA LYS A 366 -5.32 17.42 10.90
C LYS A 366 -4.41 16.36 10.31
N ILE A 367 -4.98 15.21 9.94
CA ILE A 367 -4.24 14.12 9.27
C ILE A 367 -3.65 14.65 7.95
N VAL A 368 -4.42 15.38 7.15
CA VAL A 368 -3.97 15.98 5.89
C VAL A 368 -2.84 16.98 6.10
N ILE A 369 -2.96 17.91 7.05
CA ILE A 369 -1.91 18.88 7.35
C ILE A 369 -0.61 18.18 7.74
N GLU A 370 -0.71 17.17 8.61
CA GLU A 370 0.45 16.41 9.06
C GLU A 370 1.07 15.59 7.91
N LEU A 371 0.26 14.92 7.09
CA LEU A 371 0.73 14.19 5.91
C LEU A 371 1.38 15.10 4.87
N LEU A 372 0.83 16.30 4.66
CA LEU A 372 1.42 17.29 3.77
C LEU A 372 2.79 17.72 4.30
N SER A 373 2.90 18.00 5.60
CA SER A 373 4.18 18.35 6.23
C SER A 373 5.23 17.24 6.08
N TYR A 374 4.86 15.98 6.33
CA TYR A 374 5.76 14.85 6.14
C TYR A 374 6.10 14.61 4.67
N SER A 375 5.13 14.74 3.76
CA SER A 375 5.37 14.61 2.31
C SER A 375 6.43 15.61 1.84
N VAL A 376 6.32 16.88 2.25
CA VAL A 376 7.34 17.91 1.94
C VAL A 376 8.70 17.51 2.50
N VAL A 377 8.78 17.09 3.76
CA VAL A 377 10.04 16.65 4.38
C VAL A 377 10.65 15.46 3.63
N TRP A 378 9.86 14.45 3.29
CA TRP A 378 10.35 13.27 2.57
C TRP A 378 10.84 13.60 1.16
N TRP A 379 10.15 14.48 0.44
CA TRP A 379 10.59 14.96 -0.87
C TRP A 379 11.88 15.76 -0.79
N MET A 380 12.00 16.65 0.20
CA MET A 380 13.23 17.43 0.45
C MET A 380 14.41 16.53 0.79
N LEU A 381 14.22 15.57 1.69
CA LEU A 381 15.27 14.60 2.04
C LEU A 381 15.64 13.72 0.84
N SER A 382 14.66 13.25 0.08
CA SER A 382 14.90 12.45 -1.14
C SER A 382 15.69 13.25 -2.18
N ALA A 383 15.35 14.52 -2.40
CA ALA A 383 16.07 15.39 -3.32
C ALA A 383 17.50 15.62 -2.84
N PHE A 384 17.68 15.86 -1.54
CA PHE A 384 19.00 16.06 -0.93
C PHE A 384 19.92 14.84 -1.11
N THR A 385 19.43 13.62 -0.83
CA THR A 385 20.28 12.41 -0.98
C THR A 385 20.61 12.11 -2.44
N GLN A 386 19.72 12.46 -3.37
CA GLN A 386 19.94 12.28 -4.81
C GLN A 386 20.99 13.24 -5.40
N LEU A 387 21.48 14.24 -4.65
CA LEU A 387 22.60 15.09 -5.09
C LEU A 387 23.95 14.37 -5.15
N GLY A 388 24.09 13.25 -4.43
CA GLY A 388 25.35 12.49 -4.40
C GLY A 388 25.19 10.97 -4.31
N ILE A 389 23.95 10.46 -4.18
CA ILE A 389 23.67 9.03 -4.06
C ILE A 389 22.53 8.68 -5.03
N ASP A 390 22.87 8.01 -6.13
CA ASP A 390 21.90 7.49 -7.09
C ASP A 390 20.94 6.49 -6.45
N VAL A 391 19.69 6.47 -6.90
CA VAL A 391 18.67 5.55 -6.38
C VAL A 391 19.01 4.11 -6.79
N SER A 392 19.03 3.19 -5.82
CA SER A 392 19.24 1.76 -6.08
C SER A 392 18.25 0.89 -5.31
N ARG A 393 17.30 0.28 -6.04
CA ARG A 393 16.41 -0.75 -5.48
C ARG A 393 17.20 -1.98 -5.01
N ARG A 394 18.18 -2.42 -5.80
CA ARG A 394 18.97 -3.64 -5.53
C ARG A 394 19.69 -3.56 -4.19
N MET A 395 20.25 -2.40 -3.86
CA MET A 395 20.92 -2.16 -2.57
C MET A 395 19.95 -1.72 -1.46
N ALA A 396 18.72 -1.35 -1.82
CA ALA A 396 17.75 -0.67 -0.95
C ALA A 396 18.41 0.52 -0.20
N ASN A 397 19.13 1.37 -0.93
CA ASN A 397 19.88 2.46 -0.35
C ASN A 397 19.00 3.62 0.14
N ILE A 398 19.57 4.59 0.87
CA ILE A 398 18.76 5.65 1.50
C ILE A 398 17.96 6.48 0.49
N SER A 399 18.53 6.78 -0.69
CA SER A 399 17.82 7.51 -1.76
C SER A 399 16.58 6.75 -2.23
N TYR A 400 16.66 5.41 -2.35
CA TYR A 400 15.51 4.56 -2.65
C TYR A 400 14.50 4.56 -1.51
N VAL A 401 14.94 4.41 -0.25
CA VAL A 401 14.07 4.41 0.94
C VAL A 401 13.25 5.70 1.02
N LEU A 402 13.90 6.85 0.87
CA LEU A 402 13.27 8.17 0.96
C LEU A 402 12.32 8.42 -0.21
N TRP A 403 12.71 8.05 -1.44
CA TRP A 403 11.83 8.15 -2.60
C TRP A 403 10.55 7.32 -2.43
N ILE A 404 10.68 6.06 -2.01
CA ILE A 404 9.53 5.18 -1.74
C ILE A 404 8.63 5.77 -0.65
N THR A 405 9.23 6.31 0.41
CA THR A 405 8.47 6.94 1.52
C THR A 405 7.74 8.19 1.04
N ALA A 406 8.39 9.06 0.26
CA ALA A 406 7.82 10.28 -0.29
C ALA A 406 6.67 9.98 -1.26
N TYR A 407 6.89 9.03 -2.19
CA TYR A 407 5.90 8.56 -3.14
C TYR A 407 4.64 8.06 -2.41
N ASN A 408 4.78 7.07 -1.53
CA ASN A 408 3.63 6.43 -0.91
C ASN A 408 2.86 7.37 0.03
N THR A 409 3.56 8.23 0.77
CA THR A 409 2.92 9.26 1.61
C THR A 409 2.11 10.24 0.75
N SER A 410 2.63 10.65 -0.41
CA SER A 410 1.96 11.59 -1.31
C SER A 410 0.73 11.00 -1.98
N PHE A 411 0.77 9.74 -2.40
CA PHE A 411 -0.40 9.06 -2.99
C PHE A 411 -1.50 8.82 -1.96
N ILE A 412 -1.15 8.41 -0.73
CA ILE A 412 -2.13 8.26 0.35
C ILE A 412 -2.76 9.62 0.68
N LEU A 413 -1.97 10.69 0.76
CA LEU A 413 -2.46 12.06 0.92
C LEU A 413 -3.44 12.45 -0.20
N GLY A 414 -3.09 12.17 -1.46
CA GLY A 414 -3.94 12.43 -2.62
C GLY A 414 -5.30 11.73 -2.53
N TYR A 415 -5.32 10.44 -2.17
CA TYR A 415 -6.58 9.71 -1.98
C TYR A 415 -7.43 10.25 -0.81
N ILE A 416 -6.81 10.66 0.30
CA ILE A 416 -7.52 11.29 1.42
C ILE A 416 -8.10 12.65 1.02
N LEU A 417 -7.36 13.46 0.25
CA LEU A 417 -7.83 14.75 -0.26
C LEU A 417 -9.03 14.57 -1.20
N LEU A 418 -8.97 13.59 -2.11
CA LEU A 418 -10.10 13.27 -2.98
C LEU A 418 -11.34 12.84 -2.18
N ASP A 419 -11.16 11.99 -1.17
CA ASP A 419 -12.25 11.61 -0.27
C ASP A 419 -12.84 12.83 0.46
N MET A 420 -12.01 13.76 0.93
CA MET A 420 -12.48 14.99 1.60
C MET A 420 -13.22 15.96 0.67
N VAL A 421 -12.77 16.07 -0.59
CA VAL A 421 -13.39 16.97 -1.59
C VAL A 421 -14.76 16.44 -2.03
N PHE A 422 -14.88 15.14 -2.31
CA PHE A 422 -16.11 14.56 -2.83
C PHE A 422 -17.07 14.06 -1.75
N PHE A 423 -16.56 13.65 -0.58
CA PHE A 423 -17.35 13.07 0.52
C PHE A 423 -16.96 13.70 1.87
N PRO A 424 -17.23 15.01 2.10
CA PRO A 424 -16.85 15.68 3.33
C PRO A 424 -17.58 15.10 4.55
N SER A 425 -16.83 14.58 5.52
CA SER A 425 -17.34 14.19 6.83
C SER A 425 -17.74 15.43 7.64
N ARG A 426 -19.03 15.58 7.94
CA ARG A 426 -19.51 16.60 8.89
C ARG A 426 -19.46 16.03 10.30
N THR A 427 -18.75 16.71 11.20
CA THR A 427 -18.69 16.34 12.61
C THR A 427 -19.29 17.46 13.45
N SER A 428 -20.21 17.11 14.34
CA SER A 428 -20.79 18.01 15.32
C SER A 428 -20.26 17.66 16.72
N LYS A 429 -20.12 18.67 17.58
CA LYS A 429 -19.75 18.48 18.98
C LYS A 429 -21.02 18.55 19.81
N ILE A 430 -21.49 17.40 20.31
CA ILE A 430 -22.69 17.32 21.16
C ILE A 430 -22.24 17.13 22.61
N ARG A 431 -22.91 17.79 23.56
CA ARG A 431 -22.65 17.58 24.99
C ARG A 431 -23.03 16.14 25.34
N ASP A 432 -22.12 15.42 25.98
CA ASP A 432 -22.38 14.08 26.48
C ASP A 432 -23.51 14.14 27.52
N PRO A 433 -24.67 13.51 27.26
CA PRO A 433 -25.78 13.50 28.23
C PRO A 433 -25.47 12.61 29.45
N THR A 434 -24.45 11.75 29.37
CA THR A 434 -24.09 10.81 30.44
C THR A 434 -22.92 11.28 31.31
N ASP A 435 -22.24 12.37 30.94
CA ASP A 435 -21.09 12.89 31.67
C ASP A 435 -21.42 14.23 32.39
N PRO A 436 -21.49 14.24 33.73
CA PRO A 436 -21.78 15.46 34.50
C PRO A 436 -20.68 16.54 34.36
N SER A 437 -19.48 16.17 33.89
CA SER A 437 -18.38 17.12 33.65
C SER A 437 -18.54 17.97 32.37
N GLY A 438 -19.60 17.75 31.59
CA GLY A 438 -19.91 18.54 30.39
C GLY A 438 -19.00 18.24 29.19
N LYS A 439 -18.41 17.04 29.16
CA LYS A 439 -17.60 16.54 28.05
C LYS A 439 -18.39 16.63 26.74
N ARG A 440 -17.75 17.09 25.66
CA ARG A 440 -18.36 17.15 24.33
C ARG A 440 -17.92 15.95 23.51
N LEU A 441 -18.88 15.13 23.08
CA LEU A 441 -18.69 14.04 22.15
C LEU A 441 -18.62 14.59 20.72
N LEU A 442 -17.68 14.09 19.94
CA LEU A 442 -17.67 14.28 18.51
C LEU A 442 -18.60 13.22 17.91
N ILE A 443 -19.65 13.67 17.22
CA ILE A 443 -20.58 12.80 16.49
C ILE A 443 -20.45 13.15 15.01
N GLU A 444 -20.32 12.13 14.18
CA GLU A 444 -20.34 12.32 12.73
C GLU A 444 -21.79 12.29 12.26
N GLU A 445 -22.20 13.31 11.51
CA GLU A 445 -23.53 13.32 10.91
C GLU A 445 -23.62 12.23 9.83
N ASN A 446 -24.79 11.59 9.71
CA ASN A 446 -25.08 10.56 8.69
C ASN A 446 -25.11 11.19 7.28
N GLY A 447 -23.95 11.60 6.76
CA GLY A 447 -23.75 11.99 5.37
C GLY A 447 -23.42 10.80 4.46
N SER A 448 -23.16 11.09 3.17
CA SER A 448 -22.65 10.09 2.22
C SER A 448 -21.32 9.53 2.72
N LYS A 449 -21.35 8.32 3.30
CA LYS A 449 -20.16 7.63 3.81
C LYS A 449 -19.16 7.44 2.67
N SER A 450 -17.94 7.95 2.84
CA SER A 450 -16.81 7.62 1.98
C SER A 450 -16.59 6.10 1.99
N SER A 451 -16.50 5.50 0.82
CA SER A 451 -16.16 4.09 0.64
C SER A 451 -15.31 3.92 -0.60
N ALA A 452 -14.39 2.97 -0.58
CA ALA A 452 -13.59 2.66 -1.76
C ALA A 452 -14.49 2.16 -2.90
N PRO A 453 -14.08 2.34 -4.18
CA PRO A 453 -14.76 1.71 -5.30
C PRO A 453 -14.85 0.19 -5.09
N ALA A 454 -15.95 -0.42 -5.50
CA ALA A 454 -16.22 -1.81 -5.12
C ALA A 454 -15.21 -2.79 -5.76
N LEU A 455 -14.74 -2.49 -6.97
CA LEU A 455 -13.70 -3.25 -7.64
C LEU A 455 -12.38 -3.16 -6.89
N LEU A 456 -11.99 -1.95 -6.47
CA LEU A 456 -10.75 -1.75 -5.71
C LEU A 456 -10.83 -2.37 -4.32
N GLU A 457 -11.98 -2.30 -3.65
CA GLU A 457 -12.20 -3.02 -2.40
C GLU A 457 -12.04 -4.53 -2.59
N SER A 458 -12.61 -5.07 -3.67
CA SER A 458 -12.49 -6.49 -4.02
C SER A 458 -11.04 -6.90 -4.28
N ILE A 459 -10.27 -6.06 -4.98
CA ILE A 459 -8.84 -6.26 -5.24
C ILE A 459 -8.04 -6.21 -3.94
N ASN A 460 -8.28 -5.24 -3.06
CA ASN A 460 -7.57 -5.13 -1.78
C ASN A 460 -7.88 -6.31 -0.85
N LYS A 461 -9.13 -6.78 -0.83
CA LYS A 461 -9.60 -7.86 0.06
C LYS A 461 -8.88 -9.20 -0.19
N ASN A 462 -8.57 -9.50 -1.45
CA ASN A 462 -7.92 -10.75 -1.87
C ASN A 462 -6.60 -10.51 -2.63
N SER A 463 -5.90 -9.40 -2.36
CA SER A 463 -4.69 -8.98 -3.09
C SER A 463 -3.63 -10.07 -3.20
N PHE A 464 -3.42 -10.84 -2.13
CA PHE A 464 -2.41 -11.89 -2.11
C PHE A 464 -2.71 -13.01 -3.13
N ILE A 465 -3.98 -13.47 -3.21
CA ILE A 465 -4.39 -14.50 -4.17
C ILE A 465 -4.36 -13.96 -5.58
N LEU A 466 -4.81 -12.71 -5.78
CA LEU A 466 -4.75 -12.06 -7.08
C LEU A 466 -3.31 -11.94 -7.59
N PHE A 467 -2.36 -11.63 -6.71
CA PHE A 467 -0.95 -11.61 -7.05
C PHE A 467 -0.46 -12.98 -7.51
N LEU A 468 -0.80 -14.06 -6.81
CA LEU A 468 -0.41 -15.41 -7.24
C LEU A 468 -1.05 -15.80 -8.58
N LEU A 469 -2.35 -15.55 -8.74
CA LEU A 469 -3.08 -15.80 -9.98
C LEU A 469 -2.43 -15.04 -11.14
N ALA A 470 -2.11 -13.76 -10.93
CA ALA A 470 -1.45 -12.90 -11.91
C ALA A 470 -0.11 -13.46 -12.37
N ASN A 471 0.75 -13.89 -11.43
CA ASN A 471 2.05 -14.49 -11.77
C ASN A 471 1.89 -15.80 -12.56
N VAL A 472 0.95 -16.67 -12.16
CA VAL A 472 0.68 -17.93 -12.87
C VAL A 472 0.15 -17.67 -14.27
N THR A 473 -0.85 -16.80 -14.42
CA THR A 473 -1.41 -16.44 -15.73
C THR A 473 -0.39 -15.75 -16.63
N THR A 474 0.50 -14.92 -16.07
CA THR A 474 1.63 -14.32 -16.81
C THR A 474 2.56 -15.40 -17.35
N GLY A 475 2.95 -16.36 -16.51
CA GLY A 475 3.74 -17.51 -16.94
C GLY A 475 3.06 -18.32 -18.05
N LEU A 476 1.76 -18.59 -17.92
CA LEU A 476 0.97 -19.29 -18.95
C LEU A 476 0.94 -18.52 -20.28
N ILE A 477 0.77 -17.19 -20.26
CA ILE A 477 0.77 -16.38 -21.47
C ILE A 477 2.15 -16.42 -22.14
N ASN A 478 3.22 -16.28 -21.36
CA ASN A 478 4.59 -16.32 -21.89
C ASN A 478 4.98 -17.69 -22.45
N LEU A 479 4.43 -18.80 -21.93
CA LEU A 479 4.66 -20.14 -22.47
C LEU A 479 3.91 -20.38 -23.80
N ASN A 480 2.76 -19.74 -23.99
CA ASN A 480 1.89 -19.93 -25.16
C ASN A 480 2.13 -18.91 -26.28
N ILE A 481 2.66 -17.72 -25.97
CA ILE A 481 2.79 -16.61 -26.90
C ILE A 481 4.22 -16.05 -26.84
N GLN A 482 4.84 -15.85 -28.00
CA GLN A 482 6.13 -15.17 -28.11
C GLN A 482 5.95 -13.64 -27.96
N THR A 483 5.73 -13.21 -26.72
CA THR A 483 5.34 -11.84 -26.34
C THR A 483 6.23 -10.72 -26.91
N MET A 484 7.52 -11.00 -27.13
CA MET A 484 8.47 -10.01 -27.67
C MET A 484 8.26 -9.65 -29.14
N PHE A 485 7.58 -10.51 -29.92
CA PHE A 485 7.32 -10.28 -31.35
C PHE A 485 5.88 -9.84 -31.64
N VAL A 486 5.06 -9.66 -30.60
CA VAL A 486 3.65 -9.30 -30.77
C VAL A 486 3.52 -7.80 -31.03
N GLY A 487 2.90 -7.44 -32.16
CA GLY A 487 2.61 -6.04 -32.50
C GLY A 487 1.66 -5.36 -31.51
N ASN A 488 1.77 -4.03 -31.40
CA ASN A 488 1.14 -3.21 -30.36
C ASN A 488 -0.36 -3.45 -30.16
N MET A 489 -1.12 -3.57 -31.25
CA MET A 489 -2.57 -3.73 -31.18
C MET A 489 -2.98 -5.10 -30.61
N LYS A 490 -2.28 -6.18 -31.00
CA LYS A 490 -2.47 -7.52 -30.43
C LYS A 490 -2.00 -7.57 -28.98
N ALA A 491 -0.87 -6.95 -28.67
CA ALA A 491 -0.35 -6.84 -27.30
C ALA A 491 -1.37 -6.16 -26.39
N MET A 492 -1.98 -5.06 -26.85
CA MET A 492 -2.99 -4.36 -26.07
C MET A 492 -4.27 -5.17 -25.87
N GLY A 493 -4.72 -5.91 -26.88
CA GLY A 493 -5.84 -6.85 -26.73
C GLY A 493 -5.58 -7.91 -25.67
N ILE A 494 -4.38 -8.51 -25.66
CA ILE A 494 -3.98 -9.52 -24.67
C ILE A 494 -3.94 -8.92 -23.26
N LEU A 495 -3.31 -7.74 -23.10
CA LEU A 495 -3.18 -7.07 -21.81
C LEU A 495 -4.55 -6.64 -21.24
N CYS A 496 -5.46 -6.14 -22.08
CA CYS A 496 -6.83 -5.82 -21.68
C CYS A 496 -7.61 -7.08 -21.27
N ALA A 497 -7.52 -8.17 -22.02
CA ALA A 497 -8.18 -9.44 -21.69
C ALA A 497 -7.65 -10.02 -20.37
N TYR A 498 -6.33 -9.97 -20.16
CA TYR A 498 -5.69 -10.37 -18.92
C TYR A 498 -6.16 -9.52 -17.73
N ALA A 499 -6.14 -8.20 -17.86
CA ALA A 499 -6.60 -7.29 -16.81
C ALA A 499 -8.07 -7.53 -16.47
N MET A 500 -8.92 -7.72 -17.48
CA MET A 500 -10.34 -7.99 -17.32
C MET A 500 -10.59 -9.33 -16.63
N GLY A 501 -9.86 -10.39 -16.99
CA GLY A 501 -9.95 -11.70 -16.35
C GLY A 501 -9.63 -11.65 -14.86
N ILE A 502 -8.53 -10.97 -14.49
CA ILE A 502 -8.13 -10.83 -13.08
C ILE A 502 -9.13 -9.95 -12.30
N CYS A 503 -9.58 -8.84 -12.88
CA CYS A 503 -10.58 -7.99 -12.25
C CYS A 503 -11.93 -8.71 -12.08
N THR A 504 -12.31 -9.54 -13.04
CA THR A 504 -13.53 -10.36 -12.96
C THR A 504 -13.42 -11.38 -11.84
N PHE A 505 -12.28 -12.07 -11.72
CA PHE A 505 -12.04 -12.98 -10.60
C PHE A 505 -12.13 -12.26 -9.24
N ALA A 506 -11.49 -11.10 -9.11
CA ALA A 506 -11.61 -10.27 -7.90
C ALA A 506 -13.07 -9.93 -7.58
N TRP A 507 -13.83 -9.52 -8.60
CA TRP A 507 -15.24 -9.12 -8.48
C TRP A 507 -16.18 -10.26 -8.10
N LEU A 508 -15.96 -11.47 -8.64
CA LEU A 508 -16.72 -12.67 -8.29
C LEU A 508 -16.45 -13.09 -6.83
N CYS A 509 -15.22 -12.92 -6.37
CA CYS A 509 -14.81 -13.25 -5.02
C CYS A 509 -15.12 -12.15 -3.98
N ARG A 510 -15.78 -11.04 -4.36
CA ARG A 510 -16.03 -9.89 -3.47
C ARG A 510 -16.73 -10.24 -2.15
N ARG A 511 -17.65 -11.21 -2.20
CA ARG A 511 -18.46 -11.62 -1.04
C ARG A 511 -17.70 -12.47 -0.02
N LYS A 512 -16.58 -13.10 -0.41
CA LYS A 512 -15.83 -14.02 0.46
C LYS A 512 -14.37 -13.59 0.55
N ARG A 513 -13.84 -13.55 1.78
CA ARG A 513 -12.39 -13.44 1.98
C ARG A 513 -11.84 -14.85 1.86
N ILE A 514 -11.17 -15.15 0.75
CA ILE A 514 -10.73 -16.51 0.44
C ILE A 514 -9.59 -16.92 1.38
N TRP A 515 -8.71 -15.98 1.76
CA TRP A 515 -7.62 -16.21 2.68
C TRP A 515 -7.66 -15.26 3.88
N LYS A 516 -7.74 -15.81 5.09
CA LYS A 516 -7.57 -15.07 6.36
C LYS A 516 -6.17 -15.40 6.92
N ILE A 517 -5.27 -14.42 6.93
CA ILE A 517 -3.97 -14.46 7.63
C ILE A 517 -4.10 -13.69 8.95
#